data_AF-A0A1H9ZYZ7-F1
#
_entry.id   AF-A0A1H9ZYZ7-F1
#
_cell.length_a   1.000
_cell.length_b   1.000
_cell.length_c   1.000
_cell.angle_alpha   90.00
_cell.angle_beta   90.00
_cell.angle_gamma   90.00
#
_symmetry.space_group_name_H-M   'P 1'
#
loop_
_entity.id
_entity.type
_entity.pdbx_description
1 polymer ?
#
loop_
_entity_poly.entity_id
_entity_poly.type
_entity_poly.pdbx_seq_one_letter_code
_entity_poly.pdbx_strand_id
1 'polypeptide(L)'
;MVAGALCLLLPAHAQLSRQEAEQAAQQIRQAWMARTKAKYEQVYKYKVIYHGDRKMDLFWTVYGNKPADGRSLYISLHGGGGVPYEDNMFQWRNQWNLYTPKEGVYVAPHCPVSAWNMWCQADADAYYADIIKMAVTWLDVNPDKVYLLGYSAGGDGVWRMAPRMADAWAAASMMAGHPGDVRLENLRNLPFMIWCGANDSAYNRNRLCAERIAQMDSLQRQDGGGYRHEGHIMAGKGHWMDRADTAAIDWMAQFRRTAWPHRVVWHQAAEARPYFYWLGAPRQELARGKEVRAEIKGQTVEIERCDYSRLCIYLNDEMLNLDKPVTVRYRGRQLFKGRLYRTATLLRETLRRRGDLRYSFPAVAEVTIPVSGAEK
;
A
#
# COMPACT_ATOMS: atom_id res chain seq x y z
N MET A 1 -12.67 -46.27 -0.07
CA MET A 1 -12.68 -45.55 1.22
C MET A 1 -11.76 -44.35 1.13
N VAL A 2 -12.30 -43.17 0.84
CA VAL A 2 -11.64 -41.89 1.11
C VAL A 2 -12.71 -41.02 1.73
N ALA A 3 -12.50 -40.68 3.01
CA ALA A 3 -13.44 -40.03 3.88
C ALA A 3 -13.81 -38.64 3.34
N GLY A 4 -15.12 -38.37 3.34
CA GLY A 4 -15.67 -37.07 3.00
C GLY A 4 -15.24 -36.01 4.01
N ALA A 5 -14.69 -34.91 3.50
CA ALA A 5 -14.55 -33.69 4.28
C ALA A 5 -15.96 -33.10 4.46
N LEU A 6 -16.56 -33.37 5.62
CA LEU A 6 -17.72 -32.64 6.11
C LEU A 6 -17.31 -31.17 6.21
N CYS A 7 -17.72 -30.37 5.23
CA CYS A 7 -17.65 -28.92 5.30
C CYS A 7 -18.69 -28.49 6.34
N LEU A 8 -18.30 -28.48 7.61
CA LEU A 8 -19.09 -27.88 8.67
C LEU A 8 -19.19 -26.39 8.36
N LEU A 9 -20.31 -26.02 7.73
CA LEU A 9 -20.78 -24.64 7.60
C LEU A 9 -21.04 -24.11 9.02
N LEU A 10 -19.97 -23.65 9.70
CA LEU A 10 -20.11 -22.90 10.93
C LEU A 10 -21.02 -21.70 10.65
N PRO A 11 -22.06 -21.46 11.47
CA PRO A 11 -23.01 -20.37 11.23
C PRO A 11 -22.27 -19.02 11.21
N ALA A 12 -22.76 -18.09 10.39
CA ALA A 12 -22.12 -16.81 10.07
C ALA A 12 -21.82 -15.88 11.28
N HIS A 13 -22.20 -16.28 12.50
CA HIS A 13 -22.03 -15.52 13.74
C HIS A 13 -21.36 -16.33 14.86
N ALA A 14 -20.85 -17.53 14.57
CA ALA A 14 -20.15 -18.34 15.57
C ALA A 14 -18.85 -17.65 16.02
N GLN A 15 -18.71 -17.45 17.32
CA GLN A 15 -17.47 -17.03 17.94
C GLN A 15 -16.44 -18.15 17.80
N LEU A 16 -15.28 -17.84 17.23
CA LEU A 16 -14.19 -18.79 17.03
C LEU A 16 -13.14 -18.70 18.16
N SER A 17 -12.58 -19.83 18.54
CA SER A 17 -11.30 -19.90 19.25
C SER A 17 -10.16 -19.39 18.34
N ARG A 18 -8.97 -19.19 18.92
CA ARG A 18 -7.77 -18.83 18.15
C ARG A 18 -7.46 -19.85 17.06
N GLN A 19 -7.49 -21.13 17.39
CA GLN A 19 -7.16 -22.21 16.47
C GLN A 19 -8.19 -22.33 15.33
N GLU A 20 -9.49 -22.24 15.65
CA GLU A 20 -10.55 -22.25 14.64
C GLU A 20 -10.46 -21.03 13.71
N ALA A 21 -10.13 -19.85 14.25
CA ALA A 21 -9.94 -18.65 13.46
C ALA A 21 -8.74 -18.76 12.50
N GLU A 22 -7.64 -19.35 12.94
CA GLU A 22 -6.46 -19.60 12.10
C GLU A 22 -6.77 -20.57 10.95
N GLN A 23 -7.43 -21.69 11.26
CA GLN A 23 -7.89 -22.68 10.28
C GLN A 23 -8.87 -22.06 9.28
N ALA A 24 -9.87 -21.31 9.78
CA ALA A 24 -10.83 -20.60 8.94
C ALA A 24 -10.12 -19.60 8.03
N ALA A 25 -9.16 -18.83 8.55
CA ALA A 25 -8.41 -17.86 7.76
C ALA A 25 -7.60 -18.53 6.64
N GLN A 26 -6.97 -19.68 6.91
CA GLN A 26 -6.26 -20.46 5.89
C GLN A 26 -7.21 -20.90 4.76
N GLN A 27 -8.35 -21.50 5.09
CA GLN A 27 -9.34 -21.96 4.10
C GLN A 27 -9.93 -20.78 3.30
N ILE A 28 -10.26 -19.68 3.98
CA ILE A 28 -10.81 -18.47 3.36
C ILE A 28 -9.80 -17.86 2.38
N ARG A 29 -8.52 -17.77 2.78
CA ARG A 29 -7.43 -17.28 1.90
C ARG A 29 -7.21 -18.19 0.71
N GLN A 30 -7.20 -19.51 0.89
CA GLN A 30 -7.09 -20.47 -0.22
C GLN A 30 -8.24 -20.34 -1.22
N ALA A 31 -9.48 -20.26 -0.74
CA ALA A 31 -10.65 -20.06 -1.60
C ALA A 31 -10.63 -18.70 -2.30
N TRP A 32 -10.17 -17.65 -1.63
CA TRP A 32 -9.97 -16.34 -2.24
C TRP A 32 -8.89 -16.39 -3.32
N MET A 33 -7.74 -17.05 -3.07
CA MET A 33 -6.66 -17.21 -4.05
C MET A 33 -7.16 -17.91 -5.31
N ALA A 34 -7.91 -19.02 -5.17
CA ALA A 34 -8.46 -19.74 -6.32
C ALA A 34 -9.42 -18.88 -7.15
N ARG A 35 -10.36 -18.17 -6.50
CA ARG A 35 -11.31 -17.28 -7.20
C ARG A 35 -10.62 -16.09 -7.85
N THR A 36 -9.68 -15.46 -7.15
CA THR A 36 -8.91 -14.32 -7.66
C THR A 36 -8.05 -14.76 -8.84
N LYS A 37 -7.39 -15.92 -8.77
CA LYS A 37 -6.64 -16.48 -9.90
C LYS A 37 -7.53 -16.66 -11.13
N ALA A 38 -8.70 -17.28 -10.99
CA ALA A 38 -9.65 -17.42 -12.09
C ALA A 38 -10.09 -16.06 -12.66
N LYS A 39 -10.38 -15.08 -11.79
CA LYS A 39 -10.74 -13.71 -12.21
C LYS A 39 -9.66 -13.03 -13.05
N TYR A 40 -8.39 -13.18 -12.69
CA TYR A 40 -7.26 -12.52 -13.36
C TYR A 40 -6.62 -13.35 -14.48
N GLU A 41 -7.24 -14.47 -14.89
CA GLU A 41 -6.72 -15.31 -15.98
C GLU A 41 -6.53 -14.52 -17.28
N GLN A 42 -7.52 -13.71 -17.65
CA GLN A 42 -7.48 -12.93 -18.90
C GLN A 42 -6.44 -11.81 -18.84
N VAL A 43 -6.29 -11.16 -17.67
CA VAL A 43 -5.23 -10.16 -17.45
C VAL A 43 -3.86 -10.81 -17.59
N TYR A 44 -3.66 -12.00 -17.01
CA TYR A 44 -2.40 -12.73 -17.13
C TYR A 44 -2.12 -13.19 -18.57
N LYS A 45 -3.11 -13.69 -19.31
CA LYS A 45 -2.93 -14.17 -20.70
C LYS A 45 -2.66 -13.03 -21.67
N TYR A 46 -3.47 -11.96 -21.61
CA TYR A 46 -3.43 -10.89 -22.60
C TYR A 46 -2.61 -9.69 -22.17
N LYS A 47 -2.19 -9.63 -20.90
CA LYS A 47 -1.41 -8.53 -20.34
C LYS A 47 -2.14 -7.19 -20.41
N VAL A 48 -3.46 -7.19 -20.18
CA VAL A 48 -4.28 -5.97 -20.24
C VAL A 48 -5.26 -5.93 -19.07
N ILE A 49 -5.41 -4.76 -18.46
CA ILE A 49 -6.45 -4.46 -17.45
C ILE A 49 -7.44 -3.46 -18.04
N TYR A 50 -8.73 -3.70 -17.80
CA TYR A 50 -9.82 -2.79 -18.18
C TYR A 50 -10.56 -2.28 -16.95
N HIS A 51 -10.82 -0.97 -16.90
CA HIS A 51 -11.78 -0.35 -15.99
C HIS A 51 -12.68 0.60 -16.80
N GLY A 52 -13.94 0.20 -17.00
CA GLY A 52 -14.81 0.87 -17.97
C GLY A 52 -14.17 0.85 -19.37
N ASP A 53 -14.14 2.01 -20.01
CA ASP A 53 -13.56 2.17 -21.35
C ASP A 53 -12.04 2.38 -21.34
N ARG A 54 -11.41 2.46 -20.15
CA ARG A 54 -9.98 2.69 -20.01
C ARG A 54 -9.20 1.38 -20.00
N LYS A 55 -8.15 1.34 -20.82
CA LYS A 55 -7.28 0.18 -21.02
C LYS A 55 -5.87 0.47 -20.52
N MET A 56 -5.32 -0.42 -19.70
CA MET A 56 -3.92 -0.41 -19.28
C MET A 56 -3.22 -1.65 -19.84
N ASP A 57 -2.35 -1.45 -20.81
CA ASP A 57 -1.45 -2.49 -21.29
C ASP A 57 -0.33 -2.74 -20.27
N LEU A 58 0.09 -4.00 -20.13
CA LEU A 58 1.13 -4.41 -19.19
C LEU A 58 2.29 -5.05 -19.96
N PHE A 59 3.50 -4.63 -19.63
CA PHE A 59 4.70 -5.39 -19.90
C PHE A 59 5.22 -5.97 -18.60
N TRP A 60 5.75 -7.20 -18.62
CA TRP A 60 6.56 -7.69 -17.51
C TRP A 60 7.61 -8.69 -17.96
N THR A 61 8.67 -8.75 -17.15
CA THR A 61 9.74 -9.73 -17.23
C THR A 61 9.96 -10.35 -15.86
N VAL A 62 10.33 -11.63 -15.81
CA VAL A 62 10.66 -12.34 -14.58
C VAL A 62 12.17 -12.52 -14.50
N TYR A 63 12.75 -12.05 -13.40
CA TYR A 63 14.17 -12.14 -13.11
C TYR A 63 14.46 -13.14 -12.00
N GLY A 64 15.59 -13.82 -12.09
CA GLY A 64 16.13 -14.68 -11.05
C GLY A 64 15.27 -15.88 -10.65
N ASN A 65 15.82 -16.66 -9.71
CA ASN A 65 15.15 -17.84 -9.16
C ASN A 65 14.11 -17.45 -8.11
N LYS A 66 12.93 -18.06 -8.16
CA LYS A 66 11.85 -17.79 -7.21
C LYS A 66 12.26 -18.18 -5.78
N PRO A 67 12.20 -17.27 -4.79
CA PRO A 67 12.40 -17.60 -3.39
C PRO A 67 11.29 -18.49 -2.83
N ALA A 68 11.57 -19.24 -1.75
CA ALA A 68 10.61 -20.14 -1.12
C ALA A 68 9.33 -19.44 -0.63
N ASP A 69 9.44 -18.16 -0.25
CA ASP A 69 8.34 -17.34 0.24
C ASP A 69 7.65 -16.51 -0.86
N GLY A 70 7.87 -16.85 -2.14
CA GLY A 70 7.31 -16.17 -3.30
C GLY A 70 8.24 -15.12 -3.92
N ARG A 71 7.88 -14.58 -5.09
CA ARG A 71 8.68 -13.58 -5.82
C ARG A 71 8.51 -12.17 -5.26
N SER A 72 9.48 -11.31 -5.52
CA SER A 72 9.32 -9.86 -5.43
C SER A 72 8.50 -9.32 -6.62
N LEU A 73 7.87 -8.16 -6.47
CA LEU A 73 7.19 -7.43 -7.54
C LEU A 73 7.68 -5.98 -7.58
N TYR A 74 8.13 -5.51 -8.74
CA TYR A 74 8.52 -4.12 -8.98
C TYR A 74 7.56 -3.52 -10.01
N ILE A 75 6.77 -2.51 -9.63
CA ILE A 75 5.85 -1.81 -10.52
C ILE A 75 6.49 -0.49 -10.93
N SER A 76 6.94 -0.40 -12.18
CA SER A 76 7.74 0.71 -12.68
C SER A 76 6.95 1.61 -13.63
N LEU A 77 6.64 2.83 -13.18
CA LEU A 77 5.79 3.79 -13.88
C LEU A 77 6.61 4.62 -14.88
N HIS A 78 6.13 4.70 -16.13
CA HIS A 78 6.80 5.45 -17.19
C HIS A 78 6.50 6.95 -17.14
N GLY A 79 7.38 7.75 -17.76
CA GLY A 79 7.20 9.20 -17.94
C GLY A 79 6.31 9.58 -19.14
N GLY A 80 6.34 10.86 -19.54
CA GLY A 80 5.67 11.31 -20.78
C GLY A 80 4.17 11.57 -20.63
N GLY A 81 3.75 12.32 -19.62
CA GLY A 81 2.37 12.81 -19.52
C GLY A 81 2.09 13.98 -20.46
N GLY A 82 0.98 13.95 -21.20
CA GLY A 82 0.54 15.06 -22.06
C GLY A 82 1.40 15.30 -23.32
N VAL A 83 2.31 14.38 -23.63
CA VAL A 83 3.11 14.38 -24.87
C VAL A 83 2.35 13.64 -25.97
N PRO A 84 2.75 13.79 -27.26
CA PRO A 84 2.21 12.98 -28.36
C PRO A 84 2.24 11.48 -28.07
N TYR A 85 1.28 10.74 -28.64
CA TYR A 85 1.13 9.31 -28.38
C TYR A 85 2.41 8.50 -28.63
N GLU A 86 3.11 8.77 -29.73
CA GLU A 86 4.35 8.06 -30.07
C GLU A 86 5.47 8.29 -29.04
N ASP A 87 5.59 9.51 -28.52
CA ASP A 87 6.55 9.83 -27.46
C ASP A 87 6.18 9.12 -26.15
N ASN A 88 4.89 9.11 -25.80
CA ASN A 88 4.39 8.41 -24.63
C ASN A 88 4.66 6.89 -24.72
N MET A 89 4.39 6.30 -25.89
CA MET A 89 4.68 4.91 -26.19
C MET A 89 6.17 4.60 -26.12
N PHE A 90 7.02 5.49 -26.61
CA PHE A 90 8.46 5.38 -26.49
C PHE A 90 8.91 5.40 -25.03
N GLN A 91 8.37 6.29 -24.20
CA GLN A 91 8.66 6.34 -22.77
C GLN A 91 8.26 5.04 -22.06
N TRP A 92 7.10 4.47 -22.39
CA TRP A 92 6.71 3.17 -21.85
C TRP A 92 7.65 2.05 -22.26
N ARG A 93 8.05 1.98 -23.54
CA ARG A 93 9.01 0.97 -24.04
C ARG A 93 10.38 1.10 -23.39
N ASN A 94 10.86 2.33 -23.15
CA ASN A 94 12.08 2.55 -22.39
C ASN A 94 11.97 1.99 -20.97
N GLN A 95 10.80 2.16 -20.35
CA GLN A 95 10.55 1.68 -18.99
C GLN A 95 10.66 0.15 -18.87
N TRP A 96 10.46 -0.62 -19.95
CA TRP A 96 10.48 -2.09 -19.93
C TRP A 96 11.80 -2.67 -19.41
N ASN A 97 12.92 -2.01 -19.71
CA ASN A 97 14.27 -2.50 -19.40
C ASN A 97 15.11 -1.46 -18.65
N LEU A 98 14.47 -0.43 -18.08
CA LEU A 98 15.19 0.63 -17.36
C LEU A 98 15.90 0.09 -16.11
N TYR A 99 15.31 -0.92 -15.46
CA TYR A 99 15.85 -1.55 -14.25
C TYR A 99 15.87 -3.07 -14.35
N THR A 100 16.83 -3.68 -13.66
CA THR A 100 17.03 -5.13 -13.63
C THR A 100 17.22 -5.60 -12.18
N PRO A 101 16.16 -6.06 -11.50
CA PRO A 101 16.28 -6.65 -10.18
C PRO A 101 16.99 -8.01 -10.22
N LYS A 102 17.66 -8.38 -9.12
CA LYS A 102 18.28 -9.70 -8.95
C LYS A 102 17.24 -10.84 -9.02
N GLU A 103 16.06 -10.59 -8.48
CA GLU A 103 14.92 -11.52 -8.46
C GLU A 103 13.61 -10.74 -8.50
N GLY A 104 12.61 -11.27 -9.19
CA GLY A 104 11.23 -10.86 -9.05
C GLY A 104 10.53 -10.69 -10.39
N VAL A 105 9.27 -10.26 -10.31
CA VAL A 105 8.52 -9.78 -11.47
C VAL A 105 8.74 -8.28 -11.59
N TYR A 106 9.28 -7.84 -12.72
CA TYR A 106 9.34 -6.42 -13.06
C TYR A 106 8.19 -6.11 -14.03
N VAL A 107 7.27 -5.24 -13.63
CA VAL A 107 6.08 -4.84 -14.40
C VAL A 107 6.20 -3.37 -14.79
N ALA A 108 6.04 -3.06 -16.07
CA ALA A 108 5.89 -1.71 -16.58
C ALA A 108 4.46 -1.56 -17.14
N PRO A 109 3.51 -0.96 -16.40
CA PRO A 109 2.18 -0.65 -16.93
C PRO A 109 2.24 0.55 -17.89
N HIS A 110 1.44 0.55 -18.95
CA HIS A 110 1.17 1.70 -19.79
C HIS A 110 0.01 2.49 -19.21
N CYS A 111 0.20 3.76 -18.92
CA CYS A 111 -0.85 4.56 -18.30
C CYS A 111 -2.06 4.71 -19.25
N PRO A 112 -3.30 4.44 -18.81
CA PRO A 112 -4.50 4.56 -19.65
C PRO A 112 -4.84 6.00 -20.05
N VAL A 113 -4.13 6.99 -19.51
CA VAL A 113 -4.37 8.42 -19.72
C VAL A 113 -3.08 9.08 -20.18
N SER A 114 -3.13 9.90 -21.24
CA SER A 114 -2.00 10.77 -21.61
C SER A 114 -2.32 12.22 -21.22
N ALA A 115 -2.01 12.58 -19.98
CA ALA A 115 -2.19 13.93 -19.43
C ALA A 115 -1.09 14.25 -18.42
N TRP A 116 -0.97 15.52 -18.00
CA TRP A 116 0.03 15.94 -17.01
C TRP A 116 -0.10 15.19 -15.67
N ASN A 117 -1.29 14.71 -15.30
CA ASN A 117 -1.59 13.99 -14.07
C ASN A 117 -1.90 12.49 -14.30
N MET A 118 -1.31 11.87 -15.33
CA MET A 118 -1.70 10.53 -15.79
C MET A 118 -1.71 9.45 -14.71
N TRP A 119 -0.73 9.45 -13.80
CA TRP A 119 -0.63 8.46 -12.73
C TRP A 119 -1.40 8.84 -11.46
N CYS A 120 -2.04 10.00 -11.45
CA CYS A 120 -2.72 10.59 -10.31
C CYS A 120 -4.25 10.61 -10.47
N GLN A 121 -4.78 9.89 -11.47
CA GLN A 121 -6.23 9.80 -11.71
C GLN A 121 -6.96 9.15 -10.52
N ALA A 122 -8.22 9.50 -10.32
CA ALA A 122 -9.01 9.02 -9.18
C ALA A 122 -9.23 7.49 -9.19
N ASP A 123 -9.19 6.87 -10.36
CA ASP A 123 -9.35 5.43 -10.59
C ASP A 123 -8.02 4.66 -10.61
N ALA A 124 -6.87 5.34 -10.52
CA ALA A 124 -5.55 4.72 -10.64
C ALA A 124 -5.34 3.61 -9.58
N ASP A 125 -5.82 3.80 -8.35
CA ASP A 125 -5.79 2.84 -7.24
C ASP A 125 -6.25 1.42 -7.66
N ALA A 126 -7.29 1.33 -8.51
CA ALA A 126 -7.86 0.06 -8.95
C ALA A 126 -6.91 -0.72 -9.86
N TYR A 127 -6.21 -0.03 -10.76
CA TYR A 127 -5.21 -0.65 -11.63
C TYR A 127 -4.04 -1.23 -10.84
N TYR A 128 -3.51 -0.48 -9.87
CA TYR A 128 -2.43 -1.00 -9.02
C TYR A 128 -2.87 -2.23 -8.21
N ALA A 129 -4.07 -2.18 -7.63
CA ALA A 129 -4.62 -3.32 -6.90
C ALA A 129 -4.77 -4.55 -7.81
N ASP A 130 -5.19 -4.35 -9.06
CA ASP A 130 -5.38 -5.41 -10.05
C ASP A 130 -4.04 -6.01 -10.52
N ILE A 131 -3.00 -5.19 -10.71
CA ILE A 131 -1.63 -5.68 -10.97
C ILE A 131 -1.15 -6.56 -9.80
N ILE A 132 -1.28 -6.09 -8.56
CA ILE A 132 -0.84 -6.84 -7.37
C ILE A 132 -1.59 -8.17 -7.25
N LYS A 133 -2.92 -8.16 -7.36
CA LYS A 133 -3.74 -9.38 -7.26
C LYS A 133 -3.41 -10.39 -8.36
N MET A 134 -3.21 -9.92 -9.59
CA MET A 134 -2.77 -10.76 -10.71
C MET A 134 -1.41 -11.38 -10.39
N ALA A 135 -0.43 -10.57 -9.98
CA ALA A 135 0.92 -11.06 -9.72
C ALA A 135 0.98 -12.02 -8.53
N VAL A 136 0.26 -11.76 -7.44
CA VAL A 136 0.17 -12.66 -6.28
C VAL A 136 -0.43 -14.01 -6.69
N THR A 137 -1.45 -14.04 -7.55
CA THR A 137 -2.16 -15.28 -7.88
C THR A 137 -1.59 -16.08 -9.05
N TRP A 138 -0.96 -15.41 -10.02
CA TRP A 138 -0.43 -16.03 -11.24
C TRP A 138 1.09 -16.12 -11.27
N LEU A 139 1.78 -15.18 -10.63
CA LEU A 139 3.24 -15.08 -10.65
C LEU A 139 3.89 -15.43 -9.30
N ASP A 140 3.08 -15.91 -8.36
CA ASP A 140 3.49 -16.33 -7.01
C ASP A 140 4.27 -15.24 -6.27
N VAL A 141 3.84 -13.99 -6.44
CA VAL A 141 4.41 -12.83 -5.75
C VAL A 141 4.02 -12.86 -4.28
N ASN A 142 4.99 -12.59 -3.41
CA ASN A 142 4.75 -12.33 -2.01
C ASN A 142 4.12 -10.93 -1.85
N PRO A 143 2.93 -10.79 -1.24
CA PRO A 143 2.28 -9.49 -1.08
C PRO A 143 3.06 -8.52 -0.18
N ASP A 144 4.06 -9.00 0.58
CA ASP A 144 4.94 -8.15 1.40
C ASP A 144 6.27 -7.80 0.72
N LYS A 145 6.44 -8.15 -0.56
CA LYS A 145 7.60 -7.80 -1.41
C LYS A 145 7.17 -7.06 -2.68
N VAL A 146 6.24 -6.11 -2.53
CA VAL A 146 5.72 -5.28 -3.62
C VAL A 146 6.35 -3.89 -3.54
N TYR A 147 7.03 -3.48 -4.59
CA TYR A 147 7.76 -2.20 -4.67
C TYR A 147 7.17 -1.32 -5.76
N LEU A 148 7.09 -0.02 -5.49
CA LEU A 148 6.60 0.98 -6.45
C LEU A 148 7.74 1.92 -6.83
N LEU A 149 7.97 2.11 -8.11
CA LEU A 149 8.98 3.03 -8.61
C LEU A 149 8.54 3.71 -9.90
N GLY A 150 9.15 4.82 -10.26
CA GLY A 150 8.75 5.53 -11.47
C GLY A 150 9.64 6.72 -11.77
N TYR A 151 9.76 7.02 -13.07
CA TYR A 151 10.63 8.08 -13.57
C TYR A 151 9.80 9.21 -14.20
N SER A 152 10.19 10.48 -13.96
CA SER A 152 9.52 11.67 -14.51
C SER A 152 8.05 11.74 -14.10
N ALA A 153 7.09 11.81 -15.03
CA ALA A 153 5.66 11.71 -14.72
C ALA A 153 5.32 10.44 -13.92
N GLY A 154 6.04 9.33 -14.15
CA GLY A 154 5.95 8.13 -13.32
C GLY A 154 6.38 8.38 -11.87
N GLY A 155 7.39 9.22 -11.66
CA GLY A 155 7.81 9.72 -10.36
C GLY A 155 6.75 10.60 -9.69
N ASP A 156 6.01 11.42 -10.44
CA ASP A 156 4.83 12.14 -9.91
C ASP A 156 3.77 11.14 -9.39
N GLY A 157 3.58 10.05 -10.13
CA GLY A 157 2.76 8.91 -9.73
C GLY A 157 3.24 8.29 -8.42
N VAL A 158 4.54 8.02 -8.27
CA VAL A 158 5.11 7.49 -7.03
C VAL A 158 4.88 8.43 -5.86
N TRP A 159 5.14 9.73 -6.03
CA TRP A 159 4.87 10.75 -5.02
C TRP A 159 3.44 10.66 -4.51
N ARG A 160 2.46 10.49 -5.41
CA ARG A 160 1.05 10.45 -5.03
C ARG A 160 0.62 9.11 -4.43
N MET A 161 1.02 8.01 -5.06
CA MET A 161 0.50 6.67 -4.80
C MET A 161 1.20 5.96 -3.64
N ALA A 162 2.51 6.23 -3.43
CA ALA A 162 3.24 5.67 -2.30
C ALA A 162 2.60 6.02 -0.95
N PRO A 163 2.32 7.30 -0.60
CA PRO A 163 1.65 7.63 0.66
C PRO A 163 0.16 7.25 0.70
N ARG A 164 -0.56 7.32 -0.44
CA ARG A 164 -2.00 6.97 -0.48
C ARG A 164 -2.25 5.48 -0.23
N MET A 165 -1.37 4.64 -0.74
CA MET A 165 -1.44 3.18 -0.66
C MET A 165 -0.26 2.59 0.12
N ALA A 166 0.28 3.32 1.11
CA ALA A 166 1.48 2.88 1.85
C ALA A 166 1.31 1.51 2.53
N ASP A 167 0.06 1.10 2.76
CA ASP A 167 -0.33 -0.19 3.29
C ASP A 167 -0.23 -1.35 2.26
N ALA A 168 0.16 -1.08 1.01
CA ALA A 168 0.35 -2.05 -0.07
C ALA A 168 1.82 -2.28 -0.46
N TRP A 169 2.74 -1.41 -0.04
CA TRP A 169 4.12 -1.38 -0.52
C TRP A 169 5.12 -1.84 0.55
N ALA A 170 6.19 -2.51 0.12
CA ALA A 170 7.35 -2.84 0.94
C ALA A 170 8.38 -1.71 0.96
N ALA A 171 8.57 -1.04 -0.18
CA ALA A 171 9.34 0.19 -0.34
C ALA A 171 8.88 0.91 -1.62
N ALA A 172 9.19 2.18 -1.75
CA ALA A 172 8.99 2.93 -2.98
C ALA A 172 10.15 3.87 -3.30
N SER A 173 10.39 4.12 -4.59
CA SER A 173 11.44 5.03 -5.06
C SER A 173 10.90 5.97 -6.12
N MET A 174 11.04 7.27 -5.88
CA MET A 174 10.65 8.32 -6.80
C MET A 174 11.88 8.82 -7.55
N MET A 175 11.81 8.85 -8.89
CA MET A 175 12.89 9.34 -9.74
C MET A 175 12.42 10.51 -10.62
N ALA A 176 13.07 11.68 -10.45
CA ALA A 176 12.87 12.88 -11.26
C ALA A 176 11.42 13.38 -11.40
N GLY A 177 10.55 13.05 -10.44
CA GLY A 177 9.16 13.48 -10.35
C GLY A 177 8.97 14.71 -9.46
N HIS A 178 7.86 15.40 -9.67
CA HIS A 178 7.42 16.57 -8.94
C HIS A 178 6.45 16.17 -7.80
N PRO A 179 6.70 16.57 -6.54
CA PRO A 179 5.89 16.14 -5.40
C PRO A 179 4.51 16.79 -5.33
N GLY A 180 4.31 17.95 -5.96
CA GLY A 180 3.07 18.71 -5.85
C GLY A 180 2.68 18.99 -4.39
N ASP A 181 1.42 18.76 -4.08
CA ASP A 181 0.81 18.97 -2.76
C ASP A 181 0.84 17.74 -1.84
N VAL A 182 1.66 16.73 -2.19
CA VAL A 182 1.72 15.47 -1.44
C VAL A 182 2.14 15.70 0.01
N ARG A 183 1.48 14.92 0.87
CA ARG A 183 1.67 14.85 2.31
C ARG A 183 2.47 13.59 2.63
N LEU A 184 3.51 13.74 3.44
CA LEU A 184 4.50 12.68 3.72
C LEU A 184 4.13 11.86 4.95
N GLU A 185 3.12 12.26 5.70
CA GLU A 185 2.69 11.67 6.97
C GLU A 185 2.46 10.16 6.87
N ASN A 186 1.87 9.70 5.76
CA ASN A 186 1.60 8.28 5.52
C ASN A 186 2.85 7.45 5.18
N LEU A 187 4.00 8.08 4.90
CA LEU A 187 5.25 7.38 4.63
C LEU A 187 5.91 6.83 5.90
N ARG A 188 5.30 7.03 7.08
CA ARG A 188 5.87 6.58 8.36
C ARG A 188 6.36 5.13 8.33
N ASN A 189 5.56 4.24 7.77
CA ASN A 189 5.84 2.79 7.73
C ASN A 189 6.29 2.31 6.34
N LEU A 190 6.54 3.23 5.41
CA LEU A 190 6.95 2.93 4.05
C LEU A 190 8.35 3.49 3.79
N PRO A 191 9.37 2.63 3.67
CA PRO A 191 10.67 3.02 3.15
C PRO A 191 10.53 3.76 1.82
N PHE A 192 11.02 5.00 1.76
CA PHE A 192 10.87 5.86 0.60
C PHE A 192 12.19 6.47 0.14
N MET A 193 12.49 6.40 -1.16
CA MET A 193 13.71 6.94 -1.74
C MET A 193 13.41 8.03 -2.76
N ILE A 194 14.20 9.10 -2.76
CA ILE A 194 14.04 10.29 -3.60
C ILE A 194 15.28 10.47 -4.45
N TRP A 195 15.11 10.52 -5.78
CA TRP A 195 16.18 10.83 -6.74
C TRP A 195 15.81 12.03 -7.61
N CYS A 196 16.71 13.00 -7.71
CA CYS A 196 16.56 14.11 -8.63
C CYS A 196 17.93 14.64 -9.11
N GLY A 197 18.02 15.07 -10.36
CA GLY A 197 19.21 15.78 -10.85
C GLY A 197 19.29 17.18 -10.26
N ALA A 198 20.49 17.61 -9.84
CA ALA A 198 20.70 18.96 -9.29
C ALA A 198 20.34 20.08 -10.30
N ASN A 199 20.44 19.79 -11.60
CA ASN A 199 20.09 20.71 -12.69
C ASN A 199 18.68 20.47 -13.25
N ASP A 200 17.89 19.55 -12.67
CA ASP A 200 16.51 19.30 -13.08
C ASP A 200 15.53 20.34 -12.50
N SER A 201 15.61 21.57 -13.03
CA SER A 201 14.90 22.74 -12.51
C SER A 201 13.48 22.93 -13.02
N ALA A 202 13.02 22.15 -14.01
CA ALA A 202 11.66 22.32 -14.53
C ALA A 202 10.65 22.06 -13.40
N TYR A 203 9.67 22.97 -13.26
CA TYR A 203 8.71 22.98 -12.16
C TYR A 203 9.34 23.01 -10.76
N ASN A 204 10.56 23.54 -10.63
CA ASN A 204 11.33 23.56 -9.38
C ASN A 204 11.61 22.17 -8.79
N ARG A 205 11.64 21.11 -9.61
CA ARG A 205 11.74 19.72 -9.12
C ARG A 205 12.94 19.46 -8.24
N ASN A 206 14.14 19.87 -8.65
CA ASN A 206 15.36 19.75 -7.86
C ASN A 206 15.23 20.36 -6.45
N ARG A 207 14.74 21.60 -6.38
CA ARG A 207 14.52 22.33 -5.13
C ARG A 207 13.48 21.63 -4.27
N LEU A 208 12.32 21.29 -4.84
CA LEU A 208 11.25 20.64 -4.12
C LEU A 208 11.66 19.25 -3.62
N CYS A 209 12.43 18.47 -4.39
CA CYS A 209 12.97 17.20 -3.92
C CYS A 209 13.90 17.39 -2.73
N ALA A 210 14.79 18.38 -2.77
CA ALA A 210 15.66 18.71 -1.64
C ALA A 210 14.85 19.13 -0.39
N GLU A 211 13.81 19.94 -0.56
CA GLU A 211 12.90 20.31 0.53
C GLU A 211 12.15 19.09 1.12
N ARG A 212 11.70 18.14 0.28
CA ARG A 212 11.06 16.90 0.75
C ARG A 212 12.02 15.97 1.47
N ILE A 213 13.28 15.90 1.05
CA ILE A 213 14.32 15.15 1.78
C ILE A 213 14.49 15.75 3.18
N ALA A 214 14.67 17.07 3.29
CA ALA A 214 14.78 17.74 4.59
C ALA A 214 13.51 17.58 5.47
N GLN A 215 12.33 17.52 4.85
CA GLN A 215 11.08 17.24 5.55
C GLN A 215 11.06 15.81 6.10
N MET A 216 11.50 14.81 5.32
CA MET A 216 11.62 13.43 5.78
C MET A 216 12.65 13.29 6.90
N ASP A 217 13.79 13.98 6.82
CA ASP A 217 14.77 14.06 7.90
C ASP A 217 14.14 14.59 9.20
N SER A 218 13.33 15.64 9.10
CA SER A 218 12.62 16.19 10.27
C SER A 218 11.60 15.22 10.84
N LEU A 219 10.83 14.55 9.99
CA LEU A 219 9.83 13.56 10.41
C LEU A 219 10.51 12.36 11.11
N GLN A 220 11.61 11.86 10.55
CA GLN A 220 12.37 10.76 11.14
C GLN A 220 13.04 11.16 12.46
N ARG A 221 13.54 12.40 12.60
CA ARG A 221 14.05 12.90 13.89
C ARG A 221 12.96 12.97 14.98
N GLN A 222 11.73 13.31 14.60
CA GLN A 222 10.60 13.40 15.53
C GLN A 222 10.01 12.03 15.87
N ASP A 223 10.14 11.04 14.98
CA ASP A 223 9.69 9.67 15.16
C ASP A 223 10.79 8.71 14.70
N GLY A 224 11.77 8.46 15.58
CA GLY A 224 12.99 7.69 15.26
C GLY A 224 12.75 6.25 14.81
N GLY A 225 11.54 5.72 15.01
CA GLY A 225 11.11 4.40 14.52
C GLY A 225 10.33 4.44 13.20
N GLY A 226 10.18 5.60 12.57
CA GLY A 226 9.42 5.79 11.33
C GLY A 226 10.19 6.55 10.25
N TYR A 227 9.55 6.75 9.10
CA TYR A 227 10.02 7.58 7.99
C TYR A 227 11.42 7.20 7.47
N ARG A 228 11.73 5.90 7.41
CA ARG A 228 12.99 5.43 6.82
C ARG A 228 13.07 5.89 5.37
N HIS A 229 14.13 6.62 5.00
CA HIS A 229 14.25 7.19 3.68
C HIS A 229 15.71 7.37 3.25
N GLU A 230 15.90 7.61 1.95
CA GLU A 230 17.15 8.11 1.38
C GLU A 230 16.85 9.18 0.32
N GLY A 231 17.72 10.17 0.24
CA GLY A 231 17.56 11.31 -0.67
C GLY A 231 18.84 11.58 -1.46
N HIS A 232 18.70 11.66 -2.78
CA HIS A 232 19.82 11.79 -3.71
C HIS A 232 19.57 12.96 -4.68
N ILE A 233 20.28 14.06 -4.48
CA ILE A 233 20.33 15.20 -5.41
C ILE A 233 21.63 15.12 -6.21
N MET A 234 21.55 14.69 -7.46
CA MET A 234 22.70 14.29 -8.26
C MET A 234 23.40 15.50 -8.89
N ALA A 235 24.57 15.87 -8.36
CA ALA A 235 25.37 16.99 -8.85
C ALA A 235 25.68 16.87 -10.35
N GLY A 236 25.51 17.97 -11.08
CA GLY A 236 25.77 18.04 -12.53
C GLY A 236 24.77 17.29 -13.42
N LYS A 237 23.79 16.57 -12.86
CA LYS A 237 22.78 15.83 -13.63
C LYS A 237 21.52 16.66 -13.84
N GLY A 238 20.94 16.57 -15.03
CA GLY A 238 19.65 17.15 -15.38
C GLY A 238 18.51 16.16 -15.15
N HIS A 239 17.49 16.21 -16.00
CA HIS A 239 16.34 15.32 -15.88
C HIS A 239 16.70 13.83 -15.97
N TRP A 240 17.70 13.51 -16.79
CA TRP A 240 18.30 12.20 -16.86
C TRP A 240 19.50 12.11 -15.91
N MET A 241 19.50 11.11 -15.02
CA MET A 241 20.52 10.93 -13.98
C MET A 241 21.54 9.83 -14.34
N ASP A 242 21.67 9.49 -15.62
CA ASP A 242 22.60 8.45 -16.13
C ASP A 242 22.47 7.11 -15.41
N ARG A 243 21.22 6.72 -15.10
CA ARG A 243 20.87 5.48 -14.41
C ARG A 243 21.47 5.33 -13.01
N ALA A 244 21.98 6.38 -12.39
CA ALA A 244 22.47 6.33 -11.01
C ALA A 244 21.37 5.85 -10.03
N ASP A 245 20.13 6.19 -10.33
CA ASP A 245 18.93 5.78 -9.61
C ASP A 245 18.63 4.26 -9.68
N THR A 246 19.34 3.48 -10.49
CA THR A 246 19.26 2.00 -10.47
C THR A 246 19.66 1.42 -9.11
N ALA A 247 20.45 2.15 -8.31
CA ALA A 247 20.76 1.79 -6.93
C ALA A 247 19.51 1.59 -6.06
N ALA A 248 18.38 2.24 -6.42
CA ALA A 248 17.11 2.08 -5.72
C ALA A 248 16.60 0.64 -5.72
N ILE A 249 16.93 -0.16 -6.73
CA ILE A 249 16.44 -1.55 -6.84
C ILE A 249 17.02 -2.41 -5.72
N ASP A 250 18.34 -2.35 -5.54
CA ASP A 250 19.02 -3.10 -4.50
C ASP A 250 18.68 -2.57 -3.10
N TRP A 251 18.45 -1.26 -2.96
CA TRP A 251 17.98 -0.68 -1.71
C TRP A 251 16.58 -1.15 -1.34
N MET A 252 15.59 -1.01 -2.25
CA MET A 252 14.22 -1.43 -2.01
C MET A 252 14.12 -2.92 -1.68
N ALA A 253 14.92 -3.77 -2.34
CA ALA A 253 14.93 -5.22 -2.13
C ALA A 253 15.33 -5.65 -0.69
N GLN A 254 15.91 -4.76 0.11
CA GLN A 254 16.24 -5.02 1.52
C GLN A 254 15.00 -4.99 2.43
N PHE A 255 13.88 -4.46 1.94
CA PHE A 255 12.70 -4.20 2.74
C PHE A 255 11.62 -5.24 2.53
N ARG A 256 10.84 -5.43 3.59
CA ARG A 256 9.56 -6.15 3.56
C ARG A 256 8.49 -5.26 4.14
N ARG A 257 7.30 -5.33 3.58
CA ARG A 257 6.14 -4.61 4.11
C ARG A 257 5.84 -5.09 5.52
N THR A 258 5.73 -4.15 6.45
CA THR A 258 5.12 -4.42 7.76
C THR A 258 3.61 -4.24 7.61
N ALA A 259 2.87 -5.34 7.40
CA ALA A 259 1.44 -5.27 7.12
C ALA A 259 0.63 -4.71 8.31
N TRP A 260 1.06 -4.96 9.54
CA TRP A 260 0.38 -4.45 10.75
C TRP A 260 1.38 -3.71 11.64
N PRO A 261 1.81 -2.50 11.25
CA PRO A 261 2.79 -1.74 12.02
C PRO A 261 2.19 -1.33 13.36
N HIS A 262 3.00 -1.29 14.42
CA HIS A 262 2.52 -0.90 15.75
C HIS A 262 1.93 0.51 15.77
N ARG A 263 2.49 1.45 15.01
CA ARG A 263 2.06 2.85 14.95
C ARG A 263 1.66 3.24 13.53
N VAL A 264 0.50 3.87 13.40
CA VAL A 264 -0.08 4.31 12.12
C VAL A 264 -0.35 5.80 12.18
N VAL A 265 0.09 6.50 11.15
CA VAL A 265 -0.35 7.86 10.82
C VAL A 265 -1.09 7.76 9.50
N TRP A 266 -2.36 8.11 9.52
CA TRP A 266 -3.26 8.05 8.38
C TRP A 266 -3.82 9.42 8.08
N HIS A 267 -3.33 10.04 7.02
CA HIS A 267 -3.75 11.34 6.49
C HIS A 267 -4.40 11.14 5.11
N GLN A 268 -5.62 11.64 4.94
CA GLN A 268 -6.36 11.48 3.68
C GLN A 268 -5.83 12.40 2.57
N ALA A 269 -5.57 11.80 1.41
CA ALA A 269 -5.37 12.52 0.16
C ALA A 269 -6.71 13.02 -0.42
N ALA A 270 -6.67 13.63 -1.61
CA ALA A 270 -7.90 14.04 -2.32
C ALA A 270 -8.82 12.82 -2.57
N GLU A 271 -8.24 11.73 -3.05
CA GLU A 271 -8.86 10.42 -3.17
C GLU A 271 -8.82 9.73 -1.81
N ALA A 272 -9.85 9.97 -1.02
CA ALA A 272 -9.94 9.43 0.33
C ALA A 272 -10.25 7.93 0.31
N ARG A 273 -9.56 7.18 1.18
CA ARG A 273 -9.74 5.73 1.31
C ARG A 273 -10.51 5.40 2.58
N PRO A 274 -11.33 4.33 2.59
CA PRO A 274 -12.09 3.92 3.77
C PRO A 274 -11.27 3.16 4.81
N TYR A 275 -10.08 2.68 4.45
CA TYR A 275 -9.23 1.88 5.33
C TYR A 275 -7.75 2.15 5.06
N PHE A 276 -6.91 1.97 6.08
CA PHE A 276 -5.46 2.07 5.98
C PHE A 276 -4.80 1.26 7.11
N TYR A 277 -3.88 0.34 6.77
CA TYR A 277 -3.31 -0.64 7.71
C TYR A 277 -4.38 -1.36 8.54
N TRP A 278 -4.48 -1.22 9.85
CA TRP A 278 -5.51 -1.89 10.66
C TRP A 278 -6.66 -0.94 11.06
N LEU A 279 -6.75 0.24 10.45
CA LEU A 279 -7.77 1.25 10.70
C LEU A 279 -8.85 1.27 9.60
N GLY A 280 -10.07 1.60 9.99
CA GLY A 280 -11.20 1.88 9.10
C GLY A 280 -12.01 3.08 9.57
N ALA A 281 -12.47 3.88 8.62
CA ALA A 281 -13.29 5.07 8.86
C ALA A 281 -14.64 4.97 8.14
N PRO A 282 -15.69 5.67 8.63
CA PRO A 282 -16.99 5.69 7.96
C PRO A 282 -16.90 6.33 6.57
N ARG A 283 -17.44 5.65 5.56
CA ARG A 283 -17.36 6.09 4.15
C ARG A 283 -17.93 7.49 3.92
N GLN A 284 -19.02 7.81 4.60
CA GLN A 284 -19.73 9.08 4.53
C GLN A 284 -18.96 10.24 5.16
N GLU A 285 -17.93 9.96 5.96
CA GLU A 285 -17.12 10.98 6.62
C GLU A 285 -15.75 11.19 5.97
N LEU A 286 -15.43 10.42 4.92
CA LEU A 286 -14.13 10.50 4.25
C LEU A 286 -13.97 11.86 3.57
N ALA A 287 -12.89 12.56 3.89
CA ALA A 287 -12.58 13.85 3.31
C ALA A 287 -11.06 14.07 3.33
N ARG A 288 -10.56 14.82 2.34
CA ARG A 288 -9.17 15.26 2.26
C ARG A 288 -8.75 15.95 3.55
N GLY A 289 -7.54 15.66 4.03
CA GLY A 289 -6.95 16.33 5.19
C GLY A 289 -7.40 15.77 6.55
N LYS A 290 -8.40 14.89 6.62
CA LYS A 290 -8.72 14.15 7.86
C LYS A 290 -7.57 13.24 8.24
N GLU A 291 -7.31 13.15 9.54
CA GLU A 291 -6.20 12.40 10.09
C GLU A 291 -6.62 11.43 11.21
N VAL A 292 -5.93 10.28 11.29
CA VAL A 292 -5.91 9.38 12.45
C VAL A 292 -4.46 9.08 12.81
N ARG A 293 -4.14 9.16 14.11
CA ARG A 293 -2.87 8.70 14.68
C ARG A 293 -3.17 7.70 15.78
N ALA A 294 -2.74 6.46 15.60
CA ALA A 294 -3.00 5.39 16.54
C ALA A 294 -1.80 4.45 16.68
N GLU A 295 -1.66 3.86 17.86
CA GLU A 295 -0.57 2.95 18.19
C GLU A 295 -1.06 1.77 19.03
N ILE A 296 -0.50 0.59 18.80
CA ILE A 296 -0.72 -0.62 19.58
C ILE A 296 0.44 -0.81 20.56
N LYS A 297 0.13 -0.81 21.86
CA LYS A 297 1.06 -1.05 22.97
C LYS A 297 0.55 -2.18 23.87
N GLY A 298 1.17 -3.36 23.77
CA GLY A 298 0.71 -4.54 24.50
C GLY A 298 -0.75 -4.84 24.15
N GLN A 299 -1.64 -4.93 25.14
CA GLN A 299 -3.08 -5.16 24.96
C GLN A 299 -3.92 -3.89 24.70
N THR A 300 -3.29 -2.75 24.42
CA THR A 300 -3.96 -1.44 24.32
C THR A 300 -3.74 -0.81 22.96
N VAL A 301 -4.80 -0.24 22.41
CA VAL A 301 -4.77 0.66 21.24
C VAL A 301 -4.93 2.09 21.75
N GLU A 302 -3.90 2.91 21.60
CA GLU A 302 -3.88 4.33 21.95
C GLU A 302 -4.16 5.15 20.69
N ILE A 303 -5.20 5.98 20.74
CA ILE A 303 -5.56 6.92 19.69
C ILE A 303 -5.17 8.31 20.17
N GLU A 304 -4.23 8.95 19.48
CA GLU A 304 -3.74 10.30 19.80
C GLU A 304 -4.60 11.36 19.10
N ARG A 305 -5.00 11.05 17.86
CA ARG A 305 -5.85 11.91 17.03
C ARG A 305 -6.78 11.07 16.17
N CYS A 306 -8.03 11.51 16.04
CA CYS A 306 -8.97 10.95 15.08
C CYS A 306 -9.98 12.05 14.70
N ASP A 307 -10.02 12.40 13.42
CA ASP A 307 -10.94 13.43 12.89
C ASP A 307 -12.29 12.84 12.42
N TYR A 308 -12.58 11.59 12.80
CA TYR A 308 -13.82 10.87 12.49
C TYR A 308 -14.67 10.67 13.74
N SER A 309 -15.99 10.62 13.58
CA SER A 309 -16.92 10.36 14.70
C SER A 309 -16.83 8.93 15.22
N ARG A 310 -16.40 8.00 14.37
CA ARG A 310 -16.20 6.58 14.70
C ARG A 310 -14.92 6.06 14.06
N LEU A 311 -14.32 5.07 14.70
CA LEU A 311 -13.15 4.38 14.19
C LEU A 311 -13.31 2.87 14.38
N CYS A 312 -13.05 2.12 13.31
CA CYS A 312 -12.94 0.67 13.35
C CYS A 312 -11.46 0.27 13.45
N ILE A 313 -11.15 -0.59 14.41
CA ILE A 313 -9.80 -1.10 14.67
C ILE A 313 -9.83 -2.60 14.42
N TYR A 314 -9.29 -3.03 13.29
CA TYR A 314 -9.27 -4.44 12.88
C TYR A 314 -8.04 -5.14 13.45
N LEU A 315 -8.24 -6.28 14.12
CA LEU A 315 -7.20 -6.92 14.93
C LEU A 315 -7.15 -8.42 14.65
N ASN A 316 -5.96 -9.00 14.85
CA ASN A 316 -5.71 -10.44 14.77
C ASN A 316 -4.81 -10.90 15.95
N ASP A 317 -4.61 -12.21 16.04
CA ASP A 317 -3.84 -12.85 17.12
C ASP A 317 -2.32 -12.68 17.04
N GLU A 318 -1.79 -12.18 15.92
CA GLU A 318 -0.38 -11.83 15.77
C GLU A 318 -0.09 -10.42 16.34
N MET A 319 -1.10 -9.55 16.37
CA MET A 319 -0.99 -8.20 16.90
C MET A 319 -1.23 -8.15 18.42
N LEU A 320 -2.17 -8.95 18.92
CA LEU A 320 -2.69 -8.91 20.29
C LEU A 320 -3.15 -10.30 20.74
N ASN A 321 -3.21 -10.56 22.04
CA ASN A 321 -3.91 -11.74 22.56
C ASN A 321 -5.42 -11.45 22.66
N LEU A 322 -6.21 -11.96 21.71
CA LEU A 322 -7.65 -11.71 21.66
C LEU A 322 -8.47 -12.56 22.65
N ASP A 323 -7.83 -13.45 23.42
CA ASP A 323 -8.47 -14.15 24.55
C ASP A 323 -8.42 -13.34 25.85
N LYS A 324 -7.64 -12.25 25.86
CA LYS A 324 -7.59 -11.27 26.94
C LYS A 324 -8.40 -10.02 26.56
N PRO A 325 -8.85 -9.22 27.55
CA PRO A 325 -9.42 -7.92 27.26
C PRO A 325 -8.46 -7.04 26.46
N VAL A 326 -8.96 -6.42 25.40
CA VAL A 326 -8.30 -5.36 24.64
C VAL A 326 -8.86 -4.03 25.13
N THR A 327 -7.98 -3.04 25.30
CA THR A 327 -8.38 -1.68 25.69
C THR A 327 -8.19 -0.74 24.51
N VAL A 328 -9.14 0.13 24.24
CA VAL A 328 -8.97 1.25 23.29
C VAL A 328 -9.11 2.55 24.07
N ARG A 329 -8.13 3.44 23.92
CA ARG A 329 -8.09 4.74 24.57
C ARG A 329 -7.96 5.85 23.54
N TYR A 330 -8.55 6.99 23.83
CA TYR A 330 -8.39 8.21 23.06
C TYR A 330 -7.97 9.33 24.00
N ARG A 331 -6.75 9.85 23.79
CA ARG A 331 -6.16 10.89 24.66
C ARG A 331 -6.28 10.56 26.15
N GLY A 332 -5.92 9.33 26.51
CA GLY A 332 -5.99 8.82 27.89
C GLY A 332 -7.37 8.33 28.36
N ARG A 333 -8.48 8.77 27.74
CA ARG A 333 -9.84 8.30 28.07
C ARG A 333 -10.08 6.91 27.49
N GLN A 334 -10.51 5.96 28.33
CA GLN A 334 -10.93 4.64 27.86
C GLN A 334 -12.24 4.73 27.08
N LEU A 335 -12.21 4.33 25.81
CA LEU A 335 -13.39 4.23 24.94
C LEU A 335 -13.98 2.82 24.93
N PHE A 336 -13.13 1.81 25.06
CA PHE A 336 -13.51 0.40 25.07
C PHE A 336 -12.58 -0.40 25.97
N LYS A 337 -13.13 -1.39 26.68
CA LYS A 337 -12.37 -2.45 27.34
C LYS A 337 -13.20 -3.72 27.37
N GLY A 338 -12.72 -4.76 26.72
CA GLY A 338 -13.46 -6.02 26.63
C GLY A 338 -12.74 -7.03 25.77
N ARG A 339 -13.19 -8.28 25.83
CA ARG A 339 -12.70 -9.33 24.93
C ARG A 339 -13.31 -9.11 23.54
N LEU A 340 -12.49 -9.28 22.50
CA LEU A 340 -12.97 -9.23 21.12
C LEU A 340 -13.26 -10.65 20.61
N TYR A 341 -14.29 -10.78 19.79
CA TYR A 341 -14.72 -12.07 19.26
C TYR A 341 -14.21 -12.27 17.84
N ARG A 342 -13.64 -13.45 17.60
CA ARG A 342 -13.15 -13.88 16.28
C ARG A 342 -14.33 -14.41 15.48
N THR A 343 -14.46 -13.99 14.22
CA THR A 343 -15.51 -14.50 13.33
C THR A 343 -14.99 -14.81 11.93
N ALA A 344 -15.49 -15.89 11.33
CA ALA A 344 -15.22 -16.21 9.93
C ALA A 344 -15.82 -15.17 8.96
N THR A 345 -16.93 -14.53 9.35
CA THR A 345 -17.58 -13.50 8.54
C THR A 345 -16.69 -12.29 8.37
N LEU A 346 -16.08 -11.79 9.44
CA LEU A 346 -15.17 -10.64 9.36
C LEU A 346 -13.89 -10.98 8.57
N LEU A 347 -13.35 -12.21 8.72
CA LEU A 347 -12.23 -12.70 7.91
C LEU A 347 -12.53 -12.60 6.41
N ARG A 348 -13.72 -13.06 5.98
CA ARG A 348 -14.16 -12.99 4.58
C ARG A 348 -14.40 -11.56 4.11
N GLU A 349 -15.06 -10.75 4.94
CA GLU A 349 -15.42 -9.37 4.62
C GLU A 349 -14.19 -8.48 4.41
N THR A 350 -13.25 -8.54 5.34
CA THR A 350 -12.02 -7.74 5.31
C THR A 350 -11.12 -8.16 4.14
N LEU A 351 -10.93 -9.47 3.94
CA LEU A 351 -10.19 -10.00 2.78
C LEU A 351 -10.83 -9.57 1.46
N ARG A 352 -12.16 -9.67 1.33
CA ARG A 352 -12.87 -9.29 0.10
C ARG A 352 -12.73 -7.79 -0.20
N ARG A 353 -12.88 -6.94 0.81
CA ARG A 353 -12.83 -5.48 0.66
C ARG A 353 -11.43 -4.96 0.35
N ARG A 354 -10.41 -5.63 0.87
CA ARG A 354 -9.02 -5.17 0.79
C ARG A 354 -8.20 -5.87 -0.28
N GLY A 355 -8.59 -7.09 -0.66
CA GLY A 355 -7.93 -7.85 -1.71
C GLY A 355 -6.49 -8.26 -1.36
N ASP A 356 -6.17 -8.33 -0.07
CA ASP A 356 -4.83 -8.64 0.44
C ASP A 356 -4.93 -9.71 1.52
N LEU A 357 -4.11 -10.77 1.37
CA LEU A 357 -4.08 -11.91 2.27
C LEU A 357 -3.73 -11.53 3.72
N ARG A 358 -2.94 -10.47 3.92
CA ARG A 358 -2.56 -9.97 5.26
C ARG A 358 -3.69 -9.21 5.94
N TYR A 359 -4.67 -8.73 5.20
CA TYR A 359 -5.77 -7.95 5.76
C TYR A 359 -7.08 -8.73 5.91
N SER A 360 -6.96 -10.04 6.17
CA SER A 360 -8.06 -10.87 6.65
C SER A 360 -8.05 -10.85 8.18
N PHE A 361 -8.85 -9.97 8.77
CA PHE A 361 -8.92 -9.79 10.22
C PHE A 361 -10.10 -10.55 10.83
N PRO A 362 -9.89 -11.32 11.92
CA PRO A 362 -10.96 -12.05 12.59
C PRO A 362 -11.76 -11.20 13.58
N ALA A 363 -11.20 -10.10 14.10
CA ALA A 363 -11.83 -9.27 15.12
C ALA A 363 -11.79 -7.78 14.77
N VAL A 364 -12.73 -7.01 15.33
CA VAL A 364 -12.80 -5.56 15.22
C VAL A 364 -13.29 -4.95 16.53
N ALA A 365 -12.69 -3.83 16.92
CA ALA A 365 -13.27 -2.92 17.92
C ALA A 365 -13.81 -1.68 17.18
N GLU A 366 -15.09 -1.35 17.39
CA GLU A 366 -15.68 -0.09 16.93
C GLU A 366 -15.79 0.86 18.12
N VAL A 367 -15.26 2.07 17.98
CA VAL A 367 -15.30 3.09 19.03
C VAL A 367 -15.85 4.40 18.49
N THR A 368 -16.68 5.05 19.31
CA THR A 368 -17.14 6.43 19.06
C THR A 368 -16.11 7.41 19.62
N ILE A 369 -15.68 8.35 18.79
CA ILE A 369 -14.73 9.39 19.17
C ILE A 369 -15.51 10.57 19.78
N PRO A 370 -15.21 10.95 21.03
CA PRO A 370 -15.81 12.13 21.64
C PRO A 370 -15.49 13.39 20.84
N VAL A 371 -16.49 14.24 20.60
CA VAL A 371 -16.29 15.57 20.01
C VAL A 371 -15.42 16.40 20.96
N SER A 372 -14.34 16.99 20.45
CA SER A 372 -13.53 17.94 21.21
C SER A 372 -14.39 19.14 21.63
N GLY A 373 -14.73 19.20 22.92
CA GLY A 373 -15.66 20.20 23.48
C GLY A 373 -16.41 19.75 24.74
N ALA A 374 -16.27 18.49 25.18
CA ALA A 374 -16.82 18.02 26.45
C ALA A 374 -15.70 17.71 27.47
N GLU A 375 -14.93 18.72 27.83
CA GLU A 375 -14.38 18.77 29.19
C GLU A 375 -15.54 19.22 30.09
N LYS A 376 -15.93 18.35 31.02
CA LYS A 376 -16.71 18.72 32.19
C LYS A 376 -15.77 18.68 33.38
#